data_AF-A0A932WNP5-F1
#
_entry.id   AF-A0A932WNP5-F1
#
_cell.length_a   1.000
_cell.length_b   1.000
_cell.length_c   1.000
_cell.angle_alpha   90.00
_cell.angle_beta   90.00
_cell.angle_gamma   90.00
#
_symmetry.space_group_name_H-M   'P 1'
#
loop_
_entity.id
_entity.type
_entity.pdbx_description
1 polymer ?
#
loop_
_entity_poly.entity_id
_entity_poly.type
_entity_poly.pdbx_seq_one_letter_code
_entity_poly.pdbx_strand_id
1 'polypeptide(L)'
;MATRPVPLEAIESLAIGAWILGTGGGGSPYLGLLNMRQLYRRGVVVDLMDPMDLADDALVAVVSSMGAPLVGQERLTDPRTIERAVRMMEDYLGRRFEAVMSLEIGGGNAIQPFMAAAGLGLPVVDGDCMGRAFPEAQMTSFAIHDLPMFPLTLADVRDNAVIVARAESWKWMERLSRTACVAVGSVAGTCKAPRTGREVKACGILYSTSKAIRLGQTVQAARRAHHDPVAAVVEAEGGRLLFTGKIQDVARRTTEGFLRGTATVEGLEAWRGHVFSLAFQNEFAVGWLDGEPRVTTPDLICVLDTVSGDAIGTETLRYGQRVSVIALPAPAILLTPKGLEHVGPRAFGYDLDFRSVFEMTTLP
;
A
#
# COMPACT_ATOMS: atom_id res chain seq x y z
N MET A 1 -8.45 -10.94 -24.17
CA MET A 1 -8.24 -10.52 -22.79
C MET A 1 -9.60 -10.14 -22.24
N ALA A 2 -10.12 -10.84 -21.23
CA ALA A 2 -11.39 -10.43 -20.63
C ALA A 2 -11.09 -9.30 -19.62
N THR A 3 -11.76 -8.18 -19.82
CA THR A 3 -11.75 -7.07 -18.87
C THR A 3 -13.17 -6.85 -18.37
N ARG A 4 -13.30 -6.32 -17.16
CA ARG A 4 -14.59 -5.93 -16.60
C ARG A 4 -14.57 -4.45 -16.20
N PRO A 5 -15.61 -3.68 -16.52
CA PRO A 5 -15.70 -2.30 -16.07
C PRO A 5 -15.80 -2.27 -14.54
N VAL A 6 -15.06 -1.34 -13.92
CA VAL A 6 -15.13 -1.10 -12.48
C VAL A 6 -16.11 0.04 -12.22
N PRO A 7 -17.24 -0.20 -11.55
CA PRO A 7 -18.18 0.87 -11.24
C PRO A 7 -17.60 1.82 -10.18
N LEU A 8 -18.10 3.06 -10.11
CA LEU A 8 -17.58 4.07 -9.19
C LEU A 8 -17.65 3.62 -7.72
N GLU A 9 -18.71 2.91 -7.36
CA GLU A 9 -18.94 2.35 -6.02
C GLU A 9 -17.85 1.33 -5.65
N ALA A 10 -17.31 0.61 -6.64
CA ALA A 10 -16.18 -0.28 -6.43
C ALA A 10 -14.87 0.49 -6.25
N ILE A 11 -14.68 1.64 -6.91
CA ILE A 11 -13.53 2.54 -6.65
C ILE A 11 -13.61 3.15 -5.25
N GLU A 12 -14.81 3.50 -4.78
CA GLU A 12 -15.03 3.97 -3.40
C GLU A 12 -14.72 2.87 -2.37
N SER A 13 -15.11 1.63 -2.68
CA SER A 13 -14.78 0.47 -1.86
C SER A 13 -13.28 0.17 -1.89
N LEU A 14 -12.64 0.26 -3.06
CA LEU A 14 -11.19 0.12 -3.22
C LEU A 14 -10.45 1.10 -2.31
N ALA A 15 -10.85 2.37 -2.27
CA ALA A 15 -10.21 3.36 -1.41
C ALA A 15 -10.25 2.97 0.08
N ILE A 16 -11.37 2.43 0.57
CA ILE A 16 -11.50 1.98 1.97
C ILE A 16 -10.61 0.77 2.24
N GLY A 17 -10.75 -0.29 1.44
CA GLY A 17 -10.01 -1.52 1.67
C GLY A 17 -8.51 -1.37 1.44
N ALA A 18 -8.10 -0.60 0.42
CA ALA A 18 -6.69 -0.26 0.19
C ALA A 18 -6.10 0.50 1.37
N TRP A 19 -6.87 1.39 2.01
CA TRP A 19 -6.39 2.12 3.19
C TRP A 19 -6.16 1.21 4.40
N ILE A 20 -7.02 0.19 4.58
CA ILE A 20 -6.81 -0.84 5.60
C ILE A 20 -5.56 -1.66 5.29
N LEU A 21 -5.43 -2.15 4.05
CA LEU A 21 -4.25 -2.91 3.60
C LEU A 21 -2.97 -2.05 3.53
N GLY A 22 -3.10 -0.72 3.59
CA GLY A 22 -1.99 0.21 3.65
C GLY A 22 -1.21 0.17 4.96
N THR A 23 -1.73 -0.47 6.01
CA THR A 23 -0.99 -0.66 7.28
C THR A 23 -0.39 0.64 7.84
N GLY A 24 -1.13 1.74 7.70
CA GLY A 24 -0.69 3.07 8.14
C GLY A 24 0.06 3.89 7.08
N GLY A 25 0.38 3.34 5.91
CA GLY A 25 1.08 4.04 4.83
C GLY A 25 0.50 3.77 3.43
N GLY A 26 1.32 3.86 2.39
CA GLY A 26 0.88 3.92 0.98
C GLY A 26 0.14 5.22 0.56
N GLY A 27 0.11 6.21 1.47
CA GLY A 27 -0.50 7.52 1.28
C GLY A 27 -2.03 7.50 1.37
N SER A 28 -2.66 8.60 1.81
CA SER A 28 -4.11 8.67 1.88
C SER A 28 -4.76 8.51 0.49
N PRO A 29 -5.79 7.66 0.33
CA PRO A 29 -6.49 7.50 -0.94
C PRO A 29 -7.45 8.65 -1.26
N TYR A 30 -7.68 9.57 -0.31
CA TYR A 30 -8.74 10.59 -0.41
C TYR A 30 -8.66 11.45 -1.68
N LEU A 31 -7.49 12.05 -1.96
CA LEU A 31 -7.31 12.90 -3.14
C LEU A 31 -7.40 12.09 -4.44
N GLY A 32 -6.84 10.87 -4.45
CA GLY A 32 -6.99 9.93 -5.58
C GLY A 32 -8.45 9.59 -5.86
N LEU A 33 -9.24 9.31 -4.82
CA LEU A 33 -10.66 9.02 -4.94
C LEU A 33 -11.46 10.21 -5.49
N LEU A 34 -11.16 11.44 -5.05
CA LEU A 34 -11.80 12.65 -5.58
C LEU A 34 -11.50 12.82 -7.08
N ASN A 35 -10.26 12.56 -7.50
CA ASN A 35 -9.89 12.55 -8.90
C ASN A 35 -10.68 11.51 -9.70
N MET A 36 -10.78 10.28 -9.20
CA MET A 36 -11.56 9.22 -9.86
C MET A 36 -13.04 9.60 -9.97
N ARG A 37 -13.67 10.14 -8.91
CA ARG A 37 -15.04 10.65 -8.96
C ARG A 37 -15.22 11.76 -10.01
N GLN A 38 -14.22 12.62 -10.21
CA GLN A 38 -14.26 13.65 -11.24
C GLN A 38 -14.12 13.07 -12.66
N LEU A 39 -13.24 12.09 -12.84
CA LEU A 39 -13.05 11.40 -14.12
C LEU A 39 -14.32 10.62 -14.52
N TYR A 40 -14.94 9.91 -13.57
CA TYR A 40 -16.17 9.15 -13.81
C TYR A 40 -17.36 10.06 -14.14
N ARG A 41 -17.48 11.23 -13.49
CA ARG A 41 -18.47 12.25 -13.86
C ARG A 41 -18.31 12.78 -15.30
N ARG A 42 -17.12 12.63 -15.89
CA ARG A 42 -16.83 12.98 -17.29
C ARG A 42 -17.04 11.82 -18.26
N GLY A 43 -17.55 10.68 -17.79
CA GLY A 43 -17.86 9.50 -18.61
C GLY A 43 -16.70 8.51 -18.76
N VAL A 44 -15.59 8.68 -18.03
CA VAL A 44 -14.50 7.70 -18.02
C VAL A 44 -14.91 6.50 -17.16
N VAL A 45 -14.66 5.29 -17.65
CA VAL A 45 -14.77 4.05 -16.88
C VAL A 45 -13.49 3.26 -17.09
N VAL A 46 -12.93 2.76 -15.99
CA VAL A 46 -11.69 1.98 -16.02
C VAL A 46 -12.03 0.51 -15.92
N ASP A 47 -11.33 -0.29 -16.71
CA ASP A 47 -11.46 -1.73 -16.73
C ASP A 47 -10.46 -2.39 -15.78
N LEU A 48 -10.90 -3.45 -15.10
CA LEU A 48 -10.06 -4.37 -14.36
C LEU A 48 -9.86 -5.65 -15.17
N MET A 49 -8.62 -6.10 -15.28
CA MET A 49 -8.20 -7.30 -15.99
C MET A 49 -7.83 -8.40 -15.01
N ASP A 50 -8.28 -9.62 -15.29
CA ASP A 50 -7.79 -10.80 -14.59
C ASP A 50 -6.29 -11.01 -14.94
N PRO A 51 -5.37 -11.11 -13.97
CA PRO A 51 -3.95 -11.32 -14.25
C PRO A 51 -3.68 -12.59 -15.08
N MET A 52 -4.55 -13.60 -15.03
CA MET A 52 -4.38 -14.84 -15.79
C MET A 52 -4.67 -14.66 -17.29
N ASP A 53 -5.42 -13.61 -17.66
CA ASP A 53 -5.74 -13.27 -19.04
C ASP A 53 -4.64 -12.46 -19.75
N LEU A 54 -3.60 -12.02 -19.04
CA LEU A 54 -2.43 -11.39 -19.65
C LEU A 54 -1.76 -12.34 -20.63
N ALA A 55 -1.39 -11.86 -21.82
CA ALA A 55 -0.47 -12.61 -22.66
C ALA A 55 0.90 -12.69 -21.96
N ASP A 56 1.61 -13.81 -22.10
CA ASP A 56 2.87 -14.03 -21.37
C ASP A 56 3.95 -13.00 -21.73
N ASP A 57 3.91 -12.46 -22.94
CA ASP A 57 4.80 -11.43 -23.49
C ASP A 57 4.21 -10.00 -23.44
N ALA A 58 3.00 -9.84 -22.88
CA ALA A 58 2.38 -8.54 -22.69
C ALA A 58 3.25 -7.65 -21.80
N LEU A 59 3.42 -6.38 -22.16
CA LEU A 59 4.18 -5.44 -21.35
C LEU A 59 3.26 -4.67 -20.38
N VAL A 60 3.54 -4.77 -19.08
CA VAL A 60 2.75 -4.18 -17.99
C VAL A 60 3.53 -3.07 -17.31
N ALA A 61 2.91 -1.89 -17.17
CA ALA A 61 3.47 -0.77 -16.44
C ALA A 61 3.20 -0.95 -14.94
N VAL A 62 4.23 -0.86 -14.09
CA VAL A 62 4.09 -0.95 -12.64
C VAL A 62 4.17 0.44 -12.05
N VAL A 63 3.07 0.98 -11.52
CA VAL A 63 2.96 2.39 -11.15
C VAL A 63 2.71 2.61 -9.67
N SER A 64 3.23 3.73 -9.16
CA SER A 64 2.99 4.22 -7.79
C SER A 64 3.36 5.69 -7.68
N SER A 65 2.87 6.35 -6.65
CA SER A 65 3.45 7.60 -6.18
C SER A 65 4.60 7.32 -5.21
N MET A 66 5.65 8.10 -5.32
CA MET A 66 6.76 8.15 -4.38
C MET A 66 6.77 9.52 -3.72
N GLY A 67 7.03 9.57 -2.41
CA GLY A 67 7.10 10.84 -1.69
C GLY A 67 6.99 10.70 -0.19
N ALA A 68 6.87 11.86 0.46
CA ALA A 68 6.62 11.96 1.90
C ALA A 68 5.09 12.04 2.14
N PRO A 69 4.49 11.14 2.94
CA PRO A 69 3.05 11.14 3.19
C PRO A 69 2.49 12.49 3.65
N LEU A 70 3.20 13.19 4.54
CA LEU A 70 2.81 14.53 5.01
C LEU A 70 2.69 15.55 3.88
N VAL A 71 3.62 15.55 2.92
CA VAL A 71 3.57 16.47 1.78
C VAL A 71 2.40 16.10 0.85
N GLY A 72 2.12 14.80 0.69
CA GLY A 72 0.97 14.31 -0.07
C GLY A 72 -0.39 14.74 0.50
N GLN A 73 -0.47 15.11 1.79
CA GLN A 73 -1.69 15.66 2.38
C GLN A 73 -1.95 17.12 1.99
N GLU A 74 -0.90 17.89 1.76
CA GLU A 74 -0.98 19.32 1.44
C GLU A 74 -0.96 19.58 -0.07
N ARG A 75 -0.28 18.71 -0.83
CA ARG A 75 -0.13 18.86 -2.28
C ARG A 75 -1.22 18.10 -3.03
N LEU A 76 -2.03 18.82 -3.80
CA LEU A 76 -3.05 18.22 -4.66
C LEU A 76 -2.44 17.23 -5.66
N THR A 77 -3.14 16.13 -5.90
CA THR A 77 -2.77 15.10 -6.86
C THR A 77 -3.34 15.42 -8.24
N ASP A 78 -2.48 15.51 -9.27
CA ASP A 78 -2.89 15.60 -10.68
C ASP A 78 -2.79 14.21 -11.33
N PRO A 79 -3.89 13.63 -11.85
CA PRO A 79 -3.86 12.33 -12.54
C PRO A 79 -2.84 12.26 -13.69
N ARG A 80 -2.54 13.39 -14.35
CA ARG A 80 -1.57 13.44 -15.45
C ARG A 80 -0.14 13.18 -14.99
N THR A 81 0.16 13.36 -13.71
CA THR A 81 1.52 13.13 -13.18
C THR A 81 1.93 11.66 -13.30
N ILE A 82 1.02 10.72 -12.97
CA ILE A 82 1.32 9.30 -13.13
C ILE A 82 1.32 8.88 -14.60
N GLU A 83 0.44 9.47 -15.41
CA GLU A 83 0.41 9.27 -16.86
C GLU A 83 1.75 9.63 -17.52
N ARG A 84 2.32 10.79 -17.17
CA ARG A 84 3.62 11.25 -17.69
C ARG A 84 4.75 10.27 -17.38
N ALA A 85 4.78 9.71 -16.17
CA ALA A 85 5.79 8.72 -15.81
C ALA A 85 5.67 7.45 -16.68
N VAL A 86 4.45 7.00 -16.98
CA VAL A 86 4.21 5.86 -17.88
C VAL A 86 4.60 6.20 -19.31
N ARG A 87 4.17 7.34 -19.85
CA ARG A 87 4.51 7.80 -21.21
C ARG A 87 6.03 7.92 -21.41
N MET A 88 6.73 8.50 -20.44
CA MET A 88 8.20 8.58 -20.49
C MET A 88 8.86 7.19 -20.52
N MET A 89 8.28 6.21 -19.83
CA MET A 89 8.79 4.83 -19.86
C MET A 89 8.54 4.20 -21.23
N GLU A 90 7.37 4.39 -21.83
CA GLU A 90 7.08 3.90 -23.18
C GLU A 90 8.05 4.48 -24.22
N ASP A 91 8.33 5.78 -24.12
CA ASP A 91 9.24 6.47 -25.03
C ASP A 91 10.69 5.99 -24.86
N TYR A 92 11.13 5.73 -23.61
CA TYR A 92 12.45 5.17 -23.31
C TYR A 92 12.61 3.72 -23.83
N LEU A 93 11.56 2.90 -23.70
CA LEU A 93 11.55 1.51 -24.14
C LEU A 93 11.33 1.36 -25.66
N GLY A 94 10.76 2.39 -26.31
CA GLY A 94 10.29 2.30 -27.69
C GLY A 94 9.11 1.34 -27.87
N ARG A 95 8.37 1.02 -26.79
CA ARG A 95 7.24 0.07 -26.78
C ARG A 95 6.13 0.59 -25.87
N ARG A 96 4.87 0.48 -26.33
CA ARG A 96 3.67 0.83 -25.55
C ARG A 96 3.30 -0.28 -24.58
N PHE A 97 2.69 0.09 -23.46
CA PHE A 97 2.13 -0.85 -22.50
C PHE A 97 0.76 -1.37 -22.94
N GLU A 98 0.45 -2.58 -22.49
CA GLU A 98 -0.83 -3.26 -22.76
C GLU A 98 -1.75 -3.25 -21.53
N ALA A 99 -1.17 -3.08 -20.33
CA ALA A 99 -1.89 -2.92 -19.08
C ALA A 99 -1.06 -2.13 -18.06
N VAL A 100 -1.70 -1.67 -16.98
CA VAL A 100 -1.05 -1.02 -15.83
C VAL A 100 -1.39 -1.77 -14.54
N MET A 101 -0.47 -1.82 -13.58
CA MET A 101 -0.70 -2.46 -12.28
C MET A 101 -0.13 -1.61 -11.16
N SER A 102 -0.63 -1.82 -9.94
CA SER A 102 -0.07 -1.14 -8.76
C SER A 102 1.27 -1.73 -8.36
N LEU A 103 2.20 -0.90 -7.87
CA LEU A 103 3.35 -1.39 -7.11
C LEU A 103 2.90 -2.03 -5.79
N GLU A 104 1.96 -1.40 -5.12
CA GLU A 104 1.46 -1.82 -3.81
C GLU A 104 -0.04 -1.55 -3.69
N ILE A 105 -0.77 -2.41 -2.99
CA ILE A 105 -2.22 -2.23 -2.78
C ILE A 105 -2.55 -1.23 -1.65
N GLY A 106 -1.54 -0.71 -0.96
CA GLY A 106 -1.74 0.18 0.17
C GLY A 106 -2.20 1.58 -0.23
N GLY A 107 -3.27 2.04 0.40
CA GLY A 107 -3.73 3.43 0.36
C GLY A 107 -3.93 4.03 -1.03
N GLY A 108 -3.37 5.22 -1.23
CA GLY A 108 -3.49 6.00 -2.46
C GLY A 108 -2.71 5.39 -3.62
N ASN A 109 -1.71 4.55 -3.35
CA ASN A 109 -0.99 3.82 -4.39
C ASN A 109 -1.90 2.83 -5.14
N ALA A 110 -2.87 2.22 -4.48
CA ALA A 110 -3.90 1.40 -5.16
C ALA A 110 -4.77 2.19 -6.16
N ILE A 111 -4.86 3.52 -6.03
CA ILE A 111 -5.65 4.39 -6.91
C ILE A 111 -4.81 4.91 -8.10
N GLN A 112 -3.48 4.93 -7.97
CA GLN A 112 -2.58 5.39 -9.04
C GLN A 112 -2.76 4.64 -10.37
N PRO A 113 -2.85 3.30 -10.42
CA PRO A 113 -3.06 2.60 -11.69
C PRO A 113 -4.41 2.95 -12.31
N PHE A 114 -5.45 3.23 -11.52
CA PHE A 114 -6.75 3.66 -12.05
C PHE A 114 -6.70 5.07 -12.66
N MET A 115 -5.94 5.99 -12.05
CA MET A 115 -5.71 7.32 -12.64
C MET A 115 -4.89 7.24 -13.92
N ALA A 116 -3.86 6.39 -13.96
CA ALA A 116 -3.08 6.15 -15.17
C ALA A 116 -3.94 5.53 -16.28
N ALA A 117 -4.68 4.47 -15.95
CA ALA A 117 -5.60 3.78 -16.84
C ALA A 117 -6.65 4.72 -17.46
N ALA A 118 -7.25 5.59 -16.64
CA ALA A 118 -8.23 6.58 -17.08
C ALA A 118 -7.69 7.56 -18.13
N GLY A 119 -6.43 7.96 -18.03
CA GLY A 119 -5.78 8.85 -19.02
C GLY A 119 -5.24 8.11 -20.24
N LEU A 120 -4.76 6.89 -20.06
CA LEU A 120 -4.07 6.11 -21.10
C LEU A 120 -4.98 5.20 -21.91
N GLY A 121 -6.19 4.92 -21.42
CA GLY A 121 -7.09 3.92 -22.02
C GLY A 121 -6.59 2.48 -21.85
N LEU A 122 -5.85 2.21 -20.77
CA LEU A 122 -5.30 0.89 -20.45
C LEU A 122 -6.11 0.20 -19.35
N PRO A 123 -6.25 -1.13 -19.37
CA PRO A 123 -6.84 -1.86 -18.27
C PRO A 123 -5.89 -1.92 -17.06
N VAL A 124 -6.46 -1.98 -15.86
CA VAL A 124 -5.73 -2.23 -14.61
C VAL A 124 -5.66 -3.72 -14.35
N VAL A 125 -4.47 -4.28 -14.13
CA VAL A 125 -4.32 -5.68 -13.72
C VAL A 125 -4.76 -5.84 -12.26
N ASP A 126 -5.57 -6.86 -11.99
CA ASP A 126 -5.96 -7.22 -10.62
C ASP A 126 -4.80 -7.89 -9.86
N GLY A 127 -3.90 -7.07 -9.35
CA GLY A 127 -2.76 -7.50 -8.56
C GLY A 127 -1.84 -6.34 -8.24
N ASP A 128 -0.91 -6.60 -7.32
CA ASP A 128 0.16 -5.67 -6.96
C ASP A 128 1.45 -6.44 -6.63
N CYS A 129 2.46 -5.75 -6.13
CA CYS A 129 3.77 -6.35 -5.87
C CYS A 129 4.10 -6.51 -4.37
N MET A 130 3.23 -6.11 -3.43
CA MET A 130 3.50 -6.12 -1.99
C MET A 130 2.37 -6.71 -1.12
N GLY A 131 1.11 -6.67 -1.57
CA GLY A 131 -0.08 -7.15 -0.84
C GLY A 131 -0.46 -6.34 0.40
N ARG A 132 0.37 -5.34 0.72
CA ARG A 132 0.23 -4.27 1.71
C ARG A 132 1.07 -3.08 1.25
N ALA A 133 1.21 -2.03 2.06
CA ALA A 133 2.26 -1.02 1.82
C ALA A 133 3.58 -1.39 2.49
N PHE A 134 4.68 -0.95 1.87
CA PHE A 134 6.02 -0.97 2.43
C PHE A 134 6.82 0.30 2.04
N PRO A 135 7.79 0.72 2.85
CA PRO A 135 8.47 2.00 2.62
C PRO A 135 9.43 1.98 1.42
N GLU A 136 9.98 0.83 1.05
CA GLU A 136 11.16 0.75 0.17
C GLU A 136 11.00 -0.26 -0.98
N ALA A 137 11.58 0.03 -2.14
CA ALA A 137 11.41 -0.76 -3.36
C ALA A 137 11.87 -2.24 -3.26
N GLN A 138 12.89 -2.55 -2.43
CA GLN A 138 13.35 -3.93 -2.25
C GLN A 138 12.34 -4.83 -1.52
N MET A 139 11.25 -4.28 -0.99
CA MET A 139 10.24 -5.00 -0.22
C MET A 139 9.15 -5.63 -1.12
N THR A 140 9.30 -5.51 -2.44
CA THR A 140 8.38 -6.11 -3.41
C THR A 140 8.62 -7.61 -3.58
N SER A 141 7.55 -8.36 -3.85
CA SER A 141 7.58 -9.72 -4.38
C SER A 141 8.49 -9.88 -5.59
N PHE A 142 8.55 -8.89 -6.48
CA PHE A 142 9.49 -8.89 -7.61
C PHE A 142 10.95 -8.85 -7.19
N ALA A 143 11.30 -8.10 -6.14
CA ALA A 143 12.65 -8.13 -5.57
C ALA A 143 12.94 -9.49 -4.91
N ILE A 144 11.96 -10.06 -4.20
CA ILE A 144 12.06 -11.40 -3.61
C ILE A 144 12.29 -12.46 -4.71
N HIS A 145 11.77 -12.25 -5.91
CA HIS A 145 11.99 -13.11 -7.09
C HIS A 145 13.22 -12.74 -7.95
N ASP A 146 14.12 -11.88 -7.45
CA ASP A 146 15.35 -11.44 -8.17
C ASP A 146 15.09 -10.76 -9.52
N LEU A 147 13.91 -10.19 -9.72
CA LEU A 147 13.63 -9.50 -10.97
C LEU A 147 14.39 -8.16 -11.05
N PRO A 148 14.77 -7.69 -12.26
CA PRO A 148 15.48 -6.42 -12.43
C PRO A 148 14.67 -5.23 -11.90
N MET A 149 15.34 -4.29 -11.25
CA MET A 149 14.73 -3.10 -10.62
C MET A 149 14.68 -1.86 -11.52
N PHE A 150 15.26 -1.92 -12.72
CA PHE A 150 15.37 -0.81 -13.68
C PHE A 150 14.80 -1.18 -15.07
N PRO A 151 14.52 -0.20 -15.94
CA PRO A 151 14.55 1.26 -15.69
C PRO A 151 13.45 1.71 -14.73
N LEU A 152 13.59 2.92 -14.17
CA LEU A 152 12.55 3.61 -13.41
C LEU A 152 12.37 5.01 -13.97
N THR A 153 11.12 5.41 -14.19
CA THR A 153 10.76 6.78 -14.55
C THR A 153 10.05 7.48 -13.40
N LEU A 154 10.32 8.77 -13.25
CA LEU A 154 9.74 9.62 -12.22
C LEU A 154 9.35 10.96 -12.86
N ALA A 155 8.13 11.42 -12.58
CA ALA A 155 7.64 12.73 -13.03
C ALA A 155 6.93 13.48 -11.90
N ASP A 156 7.08 14.80 -11.85
CA ASP A 156 6.38 15.67 -10.91
C ASP A 156 5.30 16.53 -11.59
N VAL A 157 4.49 17.24 -10.80
CA VAL A 157 3.39 18.07 -11.34
C VAL A 157 3.88 19.23 -12.21
N ARG A 158 5.14 19.66 -12.06
CA ARG A 158 5.78 20.73 -12.84
C ARG A 158 6.41 20.22 -14.14
N ASP A 159 6.23 18.94 -14.45
CA ASP A 159 6.80 18.29 -15.63
C ASP A 159 8.32 18.13 -15.58
N ASN A 160 8.92 18.15 -14.39
CA ASN A 160 10.29 17.64 -14.22
C ASN A 160 10.24 16.12 -14.32
N ALA A 161 11.14 15.55 -15.12
CA ALA A 161 11.16 14.12 -15.39
C ALA A 161 12.57 13.55 -15.25
N VAL A 162 12.68 12.37 -14.64
CA VAL A 162 13.95 11.67 -14.39
C VAL A 162 13.82 10.21 -14.79
N ILE A 163 14.82 9.68 -15.49
CA ILE A 163 14.96 8.25 -15.78
C ILE A 163 16.18 7.72 -15.01
N VAL A 164 15.96 6.75 -14.14
CA VAL A 164 17.03 5.93 -13.57
C VAL A 164 17.21 4.73 -14.47
N ALA A 165 18.10 4.84 -15.45
CA ALA A 165 18.32 3.81 -16.47
C ALA A 165 18.91 2.52 -15.90
N ARG A 166 19.74 2.62 -14.87
CA ARG A 166 20.41 1.50 -14.20
C ARG A 166 20.63 1.80 -12.72
N ALA A 167 20.65 0.75 -11.92
CA ALA A 167 21.08 0.78 -10.53
C ALA A 167 21.81 -0.53 -10.21
N GLU A 168 22.73 -0.48 -9.25
CA GLU A 168 23.53 -1.65 -8.85
C GLU A 168 22.70 -2.68 -8.05
N SER A 169 21.77 -2.20 -7.22
CA SER A 169 20.88 -3.03 -6.40
C SER A 169 19.55 -2.31 -6.17
N TRP A 170 18.55 -3.04 -5.65
CA TRP A 170 17.26 -2.46 -5.27
C TRP A 170 17.40 -1.31 -4.27
N LYS A 171 18.34 -1.41 -3.33
CA LYS A 171 18.65 -0.34 -2.37
C LYS A 171 19.22 0.91 -3.06
N TRP A 172 20.07 0.74 -4.07
CA TRP A 172 20.55 1.86 -4.87
C TRP A 172 19.45 2.47 -5.75
N MET A 173 18.55 1.65 -6.32
CA MET A 173 17.39 2.14 -7.06
C MET A 173 16.50 3.02 -6.17
N GLU A 174 16.18 2.54 -4.97
CA GLU A 174 15.42 3.29 -3.96
C GLU A 174 16.14 4.60 -3.60
N ARG A 175 17.44 4.54 -3.30
CA ARG A 175 18.24 5.72 -2.96
C ARG A 175 18.21 6.78 -4.07
N LEU A 176 18.51 6.39 -5.31
CA LEU A 176 18.57 7.31 -6.46
C LEU A 176 17.21 7.95 -6.74
N SER A 177 16.16 7.13 -6.80
CA SER A 177 14.80 7.60 -7.08
C SER A 177 14.25 8.48 -5.94
N ARG A 178 14.54 8.16 -4.68
CA ARG A 178 14.15 8.97 -3.53
C ARG A 178 14.88 10.31 -3.50
N THR A 179 16.18 10.36 -3.80
CA THR A 179 16.92 11.63 -3.93
C THR A 179 16.30 12.52 -5.01
N ALA A 180 15.97 11.96 -6.18
CA ALA A 180 15.28 12.70 -7.23
C ALA A 180 13.89 13.18 -6.78
N CYS A 181 13.12 12.34 -6.08
CA CYS A 181 11.82 12.69 -5.53
C CYS A 181 11.89 13.87 -4.56
N VAL A 182 12.90 13.90 -3.67
CA VAL A 182 13.11 15.02 -2.74
C VAL A 182 13.36 16.32 -3.51
N ALA A 183 14.20 16.28 -4.55
CA ALA A 183 14.52 17.45 -5.36
C ALA A 183 13.30 18.07 -6.07
N VAL A 184 12.32 17.26 -6.49
CA VAL A 184 11.08 17.73 -7.13
C VAL A 184 9.96 18.11 -6.14
N GLY A 185 10.30 18.25 -4.85
CA GLY A 185 9.36 18.64 -3.81
C GLY A 185 8.63 17.47 -3.15
N SER A 186 9.32 16.33 -3.01
CA SER A 186 8.93 15.17 -2.18
C SER A 186 7.59 14.50 -2.52
N VAL A 187 7.09 14.68 -3.74
CA VAL A 187 5.95 13.93 -4.31
C VAL A 187 6.15 13.82 -5.82
N ALA A 188 6.11 12.59 -6.33
CA ALA A 188 6.21 12.29 -7.74
C ALA A 188 5.40 11.04 -8.13
N GLY A 189 4.95 10.98 -9.37
CA GLY A 189 4.46 9.75 -9.99
C GLY A 189 5.62 8.94 -10.54
N THR A 190 5.56 7.61 -10.43
CA THR A 190 6.63 6.73 -10.92
C THR A 190 6.07 5.58 -11.74
N CYS A 191 6.80 5.20 -12.79
CA CYS A 191 6.68 3.87 -13.39
C CYS A 191 7.96 3.11 -13.07
N LYS A 192 7.83 2.02 -12.31
CA LYS A 192 8.93 1.13 -11.95
C LYS A 192 9.30 0.25 -13.15
N ALA A 193 10.29 -0.62 -12.95
CA ALA A 193 10.69 -1.58 -13.97
C ALA A 193 9.47 -2.34 -14.52
N PRO A 194 9.25 -2.31 -15.86
CA PRO A 194 8.10 -2.94 -16.47
C PRO A 194 8.17 -4.46 -16.31
N ARG A 195 7.02 -5.13 -16.42
CA ARG A 195 6.92 -6.59 -16.31
C ARG A 195 6.25 -7.20 -17.51
N THR A 196 6.70 -8.40 -17.86
CA THR A 196 6.00 -9.29 -18.77
C THR A 196 4.79 -9.89 -18.07
N GLY A 197 3.75 -10.25 -18.82
CA GLY A 197 2.58 -10.95 -18.26
C GLY A 197 2.97 -12.25 -17.54
N ARG A 198 3.99 -12.97 -18.04
CA ARG A 198 4.56 -14.15 -17.37
C ARG A 198 5.14 -13.81 -16.00
N GLU A 199 5.93 -12.74 -15.89
CA GLU A 199 6.48 -12.30 -14.60
C GLU A 199 5.38 -11.87 -13.63
N VAL A 200 4.35 -11.16 -14.10
CA VAL A 200 3.20 -10.76 -13.26
C VAL A 200 2.50 -11.99 -12.69
N LYS A 201 2.16 -12.99 -13.53
CA LYS A 201 1.51 -14.23 -13.09
C LYS A 201 2.34 -15.03 -12.10
N ALA A 202 3.65 -15.10 -12.32
CA ALA A 202 4.55 -15.93 -11.52
C ALA A 202 4.98 -15.27 -10.21
N CYS A 203 5.13 -13.95 -10.19
CA CYS A 203 5.79 -13.23 -9.10
C CYS A 203 4.90 -12.18 -8.41
N GLY A 204 3.74 -11.84 -8.98
CA GLY A 204 2.84 -10.83 -8.42
C GLY A 204 1.98 -11.37 -7.28
N ILE A 205 1.45 -10.46 -6.46
CA ILE A 205 0.39 -10.78 -5.50
C ILE A 205 -0.93 -10.55 -6.21
N LEU A 206 -1.48 -11.65 -6.74
CA LEU A 206 -2.65 -11.63 -7.61
C LEU A 206 -3.93 -11.36 -6.81
N TYR A 207 -4.89 -10.72 -7.48
CA TYR A 207 -6.24 -10.43 -6.99
C TYR A 207 -6.32 -9.50 -5.77
N SER A 208 -5.26 -8.74 -5.50
CA SER A 208 -5.20 -7.81 -4.38
C SER A 208 -6.12 -6.60 -4.56
N THR A 209 -6.34 -6.12 -5.79
CA THR A 209 -7.31 -5.06 -6.09
C THR A 209 -8.73 -5.53 -5.81
N SER A 210 -9.11 -6.73 -6.25
CA SER A 210 -10.40 -7.31 -5.91
C SER A 210 -10.54 -7.59 -4.42
N LYS A 211 -9.47 -8.02 -3.73
CA LYS A 211 -9.45 -8.15 -2.26
C LYS A 211 -9.75 -6.81 -1.57
N ALA A 212 -9.06 -5.74 -1.96
CA ALA A 212 -9.28 -4.40 -1.41
C ALA A 212 -10.72 -3.91 -1.66
N ILE A 213 -11.27 -4.13 -2.86
CA ILE A 213 -12.68 -3.82 -3.16
C ILE A 213 -13.62 -4.58 -2.23
N ARG A 214 -13.46 -5.90 -2.07
CA ARG A 214 -14.30 -6.72 -1.17
C ARG A 214 -14.21 -6.24 0.27
N LEU A 215 -13.00 -5.93 0.74
CA LEU A 215 -12.79 -5.44 2.10
C LEU A 215 -13.52 -4.10 2.35
N GLY A 216 -13.44 -3.16 1.40
CA GLY A 216 -14.20 -1.92 1.49
C GLY A 216 -15.71 -2.14 1.47
N GLN A 217 -16.20 -3.07 0.66
CA GLN A 217 -17.62 -3.45 0.63
C GLN A 217 -18.07 -4.03 1.98
N THR A 218 -17.26 -4.87 2.62
CA THR A 218 -17.51 -5.43 3.96
C THR A 218 -17.69 -4.32 4.99
N VAL A 219 -16.77 -3.36 5.03
CA VAL A 219 -16.84 -2.21 5.96
C VAL A 219 -18.11 -1.39 5.71
N GLN A 220 -18.40 -1.06 4.45
CA GLN A 220 -19.60 -0.30 4.11
C GLN A 220 -20.88 -1.06 4.46
N ALA A 221 -20.92 -2.39 4.25
CA ALA A 221 -22.06 -3.22 4.59
C ALA A 221 -22.30 -3.28 6.10
N ALA A 222 -21.24 -3.47 6.89
CA ALA A 222 -21.31 -3.44 8.35
C ALA A 222 -21.85 -2.10 8.86
N ARG A 223 -21.35 -0.97 8.33
CA ARG A 223 -21.86 0.38 8.66
C ARG A 223 -23.34 0.54 8.35
N ARG A 224 -23.79 0.12 7.16
CA ARG A 224 -25.20 0.19 6.75
C ARG A 224 -26.11 -0.68 7.63
N ALA A 225 -25.61 -1.80 8.11
CA ALA A 225 -26.32 -2.72 9.00
C ALA A 225 -26.18 -2.35 10.49
N HIS A 226 -25.47 -1.27 10.83
CA HIS A 226 -25.13 -0.90 12.21
C HIS A 226 -24.41 -2.03 13.00
N HIS A 227 -23.66 -2.88 12.30
CA HIS A 227 -22.76 -3.86 12.90
C HIS A 227 -21.37 -3.25 13.12
N ASP A 228 -20.56 -3.88 13.98
CA ASP A 228 -19.17 -3.48 14.20
C ASP A 228 -18.32 -3.69 12.93
N PRO A 229 -17.83 -2.61 12.30
CA PRO A 229 -17.04 -2.70 11.08
C PRO A 229 -15.63 -3.27 11.30
N VAL A 230 -15.06 -3.12 12.50
CA VAL A 230 -13.76 -3.71 12.85
C VAL A 230 -13.90 -5.22 12.97
N ALA A 231 -14.93 -5.69 13.66
CA ALA A 231 -15.23 -7.12 13.77
C ALA A 231 -15.47 -7.74 12.38
N ALA A 232 -16.22 -7.05 11.51
CA ALA A 232 -16.47 -7.51 10.14
C ALA A 232 -15.18 -7.63 9.30
N VAL A 233 -14.24 -6.68 9.43
CA VAL A 233 -12.92 -6.77 8.78
C VAL A 233 -12.12 -7.97 9.30
N VAL A 234 -12.08 -8.14 10.63
CA VAL A 234 -11.38 -9.26 11.28
C VAL A 234 -11.94 -10.61 10.81
N GLU A 235 -13.26 -10.75 10.76
CA GLU A 235 -13.91 -11.98 10.30
C GLU A 235 -13.64 -12.25 8.81
N ALA A 236 -13.84 -11.25 7.95
CA ALA A 236 -13.71 -11.41 6.50
C ALA A 236 -12.29 -11.77 6.04
N GLU A 237 -11.27 -11.34 6.78
CA GLU A 237 -9.86 -11.52 6.42
C GLU A 237 -9.15 -12.58 7.28
N GLY A 238 -9.87 -13.26 8.19
CA GLY A 238 -9.27 -14.18 9.16
C GLY A 238 -8.25 -13.48 10.07
N GLY A 239 -8.50 -12.20 10.37
CA GLY A 239 -7.65 -11.34 11.17
C GLY A 239 -7.73 -11.62 12.67
N ARG A 240 -7.04 -10.80 13.46
CA ARG A 240 -7.11 -10.82 14.94
C ARG A 240 -7.20 -9.40 15.49
N LEU A 241 -8.15 -9.16 16.40
CA LEU A 241 -8.14 -7.96 17.23
C LEU A 241 -7.02 -8.10 18.27
N LEU A 242 -6.07 -7.18 18.26
CA LEU A 242 -4.91 -7.18 19.16
C LEU A 242 -5.08 -6.26 20.35
N PHE A 243 -5.78 -5.13 20.16
CA PHE A 243 -5.99 -4.14 21.21
C PHE A 243 -7.13 -3.19 20.87
N THR A 244 -7.83 -2.67 21.87
CA THR A 244 -8.76 -1.53 21.71
C THR A 244 -8.44 -0.48 22.76
N GLY A 245 -8.28 0.76 22.33
CA GLY A 245 -7.81 1.82 23.20
C GLY A 245 -7.98 3.22 22.63
N LYS A 246 -7.32 4.18 23.27
CA LYS A 246 -7.28 5.58 22.87
C LYS A 246 -5.83 6.00 22.68
N ILE A 247 -5.53 6.70 21.58
CA ILE A 247 -4.20 7.25 21.35
C ILE A 247 -3.86 8.24 22.47
N GLN A 248 -2.82 7.93 23.25
CA GLN A 248 -2.35 8.71 24.39
C GLN A 248 -1.16 9.61 24.01
N ASP A 249 -0.27 9.14 23.14
CA ASP A 249 0.86 9.92 22.67
C ASP A 249 1.29 9.50 21.26
N VAL A 250 1.87 10.45 20.51
CA VAL A 250 2.40 10.19 19.16
C VAL A 250 3.66 11.03 18.94
N ALA A 251 4.80 10.35 18.79
CA ALA A 251 6.08 10.96 18.45
C ALA A 251 6.43 10.64 16.99
N ARG A 252 6.64 11.66 16.15
CA ARG A 252 6.97 11.49 14.73
C ARG A 252 8.10 12.40 14.30
N ARG A 253 8.99 11.92 13.43
CA ARG A 253 10.06 12.71 12.81
C ARG A 253 10.23 12.27 11.35
N THR A 254 10.46 13.22 10.46
CA THR A 254 10.83 12.92 9.07
C THR A 254 12.34 12.83 8.96
N THR A 255 12.87 11.65 8.65
CA THR A 255 14.31 11.42 8.46
C THR A 255 14.55 10.65 7.17
N GLU A 256 15.50 11.11 6.35
CA GLU A 256 15.88 10.46 5.07
C GLU A 256 14.72 10.24 4.09
N GLY A 257 13.68 11.08 4.16
CA GLY A 257 12.49 10.97 3.31
C GLY A 257 11.45 9.94 3.80
N PHE A 258 11.61 9.41 5.02
CA PHE A 258 10.63 8.54 5.69
C PHE A 258 10.05 9.20 6.93
N LEU A 259 8.78 8.91 7.23
CA LEU A 259 8.13 9.29 8.49
C LEU A 259 8.36 8.16 9.51
N ARG A 260 9.21 8.39 10.50
CA ARG A 260 9.51 7.43 11.56
C ARG A 260 8.92 7.89 12.89
N GLY A 261 8.44 6.96 13.69
CA GLY A 261 7.84 7.34 14.96
C GLY A 261 7.29 6.19 15.78
N THR A 262 6.72 6.58 16.92
CA THR A 262 6.01 5.71 17.83
C THR A 262 4.66 6.31 18.21
N ALA A 263 3.72 5.44 18.56
CA ALA A 263 2.44 5.84 19.13
C ALA A 263 2.10 4.94 20.31
N THR A 264 1.52 5.54 21.35
CA THR A 264 1.08 4.82 22.56
C THR A 264 -0.43 4.83 22.61
N VAL A 265 -1.02 3.65 22.80
CA VAL A 265 -2.47 3.44 22.92
C VAL A 265 -2.79 2.99 24.34
N GLU A 266 -3.56 3.80 25.05
CA GLU A 266 -4.07 3.50 26.40
C GLU A 266 -5.32 2.63 26.28
N GLY A 267 -5.34 1.47 26.95
CA GLY A 267 -6.42 0.50 26.80
C GLY A 267 -7.78 0.97 27.29
N LEU A 268 -8.82 0.61 26.54
CA LEU A 268 -10.22 0.87 26.87
C LEU A 268 -10.96 -0.44 27.16
N GLU A 269 -12.04 -0.35 27.92
CA GLU A 269 -12.93 -1.48 28.23
C GLU A 269 -12.17 -2.71 28.76
N ALA A 270 -12.20 -3.84 28.04
CA ALA A 270 -11.51 -5.07 28.40
C ALA A 270 -9.98 -4.92 28.47
N TRP A 271 -9.42 -3.86 27.89
CA TRP A 271 -7.99 -3.56 27.86
C TRP A 271 -7.55 -2.52 28.91
N ARG A 272 -8.46 -2.07 29.79
CA ARG A 272 -8.11 -1.07 30.83
C ARG A 272 -6.93 -1.54 31.69
N GLY A 273 -5.96 -0.64 31.89
CA GLY A 273 -4.74 -0.92 32.65
C GLY A 273 -3.59 -1.45 31.80
N HIS A 274 -3.84 -1.82 30.55
CA HIS A 274 -2.82 -2.24 29.59
C HIS A 274 -2.46 -1.10 28.63
N VAL A 275 -1.25 -1.16 28.07
CA VAL A 275 -0.73 -0.20 27.10
C VAL A 275 -0.24 -0.94 25.86
N PHE A 276 -0.64 -0.44 24.69
CA PHE A 276 -0.14 -0.93 23.41
C PHE A 276 0.74 0.12 22.74
N SER A 277 1.99 -0.23 22.45
CA SER A 277 2.95 0.64 21.78
C SER A 277 3.10 0.21 20.32
N LEU A 278 3.11 1.17 19.41
CA LEU A 278 3.33 0.98 17.98
C LEU A 278 4.60 1.68 17.56
N ALA A 279 5.38 1.06 16.67
CA ALA A 279 6.46 1.72 15.95
C ALA A 279 6.24 1.60 14.44
N PHE A 280 6.63 2.66 13.72
CA PHE A 280 6.37 2.77 12.29
C PHE A 280 7.51 3.48 11.53
N GLN A 281 7.68 3.08 10.26
CA GLN A 281 8.44 3.78 9.22
C GLN A 281 7.54 3.86 7.99
N ASN A 282 6.83 4.98 7.81
CA ASN A 282 5.66 5.18 6.95
C ASN A 282 4.48 4.23 7.27
N GLU A 283 4.75 2.93 7.39
CA GLU A 283 3.82 1.88 7.78
C GLU A 283 4.12 1.35 9.19
N PHE A 284 3.10 0.80 9.85
CA PHE A 284 3.25 0.11 11.12
C PHE A 284 4.11 -1.14 10.96
N ALA A 285 5.18 -1.21 11.74
CA ALA A 285 6.21 -2.25 11.65
C ALA A 285 6.16 -3.22 12.83
N VAL A 286 5.95 -2.71 14.05
CA VAL A 286 5.92 -3.53 15.28
C VAL A 286 4.92 -2.99 16.28
N GLY A 287 4.24 -3.89 16.99
CA GLY A 287 3.35 -3.60 18.11
C GLY A 287 3.75 -4.39 19.36
N TRP A 288 3.74 -3.73 20.52
CA TRP A 288 4.03 -4.32 21.83
C TRP A 288 2.83 -4.15 22.76
N LEU A 289 2.50 -5.20 23.52
CA LEU A 289 1.52 -5.15 24.61
C LEU A 289 2.30 -5.20 25.93
N ASP A 290 2.21 -4.14 26.73
CA ASP A 290 2.91 -4.00 28.02
C ASP A 290 4.42 -4.26 27.96
N GLY A 291 5.05 -3.88 26.85
CA GLY A 291 6.48 -4.05 26.60
C GLY A 291 6.87 -5.35 25.90
N GLU A 292 5.96 -6.32 25.77
CA GLU A 292 6.22 -7.58 25.08
C GLU A 292 5.81 -7.51 23.60
N PRO A 293 6.67 -7.92 22.64
CA PRO A 293 6.35 -7.92 21.22
C PRO A 293 5.11 -8.78 20.94
N ARG A 294 4.07 -8.17 20.39
CA ARG A 294 2.77 -8.81 20.15
C ARG A 294 2.48 -9.09 18.68
N VAL A 295 3.02 -8.26 17.78
CA VAL A 295 2.89 -8.38 16.32
C VAL A 295 4.06 -7.67 15.63
N THR A 296 4.56 -8.24 14.54
CA THR A 296 5.60 -7.65 13.70
C THR A 296 5.26 -7.83 12.21
N THR A 297 5.79 -6.94 11.37
CA THR A 297 5.85 -7.14 9.92
C THR A 297 6.53 -8.48 9.56
N PRO A 298 6.12 -9.22 8.51
CA PRO A 298 5.17 -8.84 7.45
C PRO A 298 3.68 -8.94 7.77
N ASP A 299 3.26 -9.51 8.91
CA ASP A 299 1.84 -9.48 9.29
C ASP A 299 1.34 -8.03 9.26
N LEU A 300 0.17 -7.83 8.67
CA LEU A 300 -0.37 -6.50 8.42
C LEU A 300 -0.87 -5.93 9.74
N ILE A 301 -0.22 -4.88 10.24
CA ILE A 301 -0.66 -4.15 11.42
C ILE A 301 -1.54 -2.99 10.95
N CYS A 302 -2.82 -3.04 11.27
CA CYS A 302 -3.79 -2.02 10.88
C CYS A 302 -4.34 -1.32 12.13
N VAL A 303 -4.34 0.01 12.11
CA VAL A 303 -4.98 0.83 13.15
C VAL A 303 -6.25 1.40 12.56
N LEU A 304 -7.39 1.02 13.12
CA LEU A 304 -8.72 1.44 12.66
C LEU A 304 -9.38 2.33 13.70
N ASP A 305 -10.16 3.32 13.28
CA ASP A 305 -11.12 3.99 14.16
C ASP A 305 -12.11 2.94 14.71
N THR A 306 -12.27 2.87 16.03
CA THR A 306 -13.08 1.82 16.67
C THR A 306 -14.56 1.89 16.28
N VAL A 307 -15.08 3.06 15.90
CA VAL A 307 -16.51 3.24 15.62
C VAL A 307 -16.79 3.10 14.14
N SER A 308 -16.03 3.81 13.29
CA SER A 308 -16.26 3.77 11.85
C SER A 308 -15.57 2.57 11.20
N GLY A 309 -14.47 2.06 11.73
CA GLY A 309 -13.62 1.07 11.05
C GLY A 309 -12.80 1.66 9.90
N ASP A 310 -12.73 2.99 9.77
CA ASP A 310 -11.81 3.64 8.82
C ASP A 310 -10.37 3.42 9.30
N ALA A 311 -9.47 3.08 8.38
CA ALA A 311 -8.06 3.01 8.70
C ALA A 311 -7.47 4.39 9.03
N ILE A 312 -6.48 4.40 9.90
CA ILE A 312 -5.76 5.60 10.32
C ILE A 312 -4.30 5.46 9.89
N GLY A 313 -3.86 6.37 9.01
CA GLY A 313 -2.48 6.49 8.57
C GLY A 313 -1.57 6.98 9.68
N THR A 314 -0.28 6.62 9.61
CA THR A 314 0.75 7.07 10.56
C THR A 314 0.87 8.59 10.59
N GLU A 315 0.64 9.23 9.44
CA GLU A 315 0.63 10.68 9.28
C GLU A 315 -0.63 11.34 9.85
N THR A 316 -1.70 10.57 10.09
CA THR A 316 -3.00 11.03 10.64
C THR A 316 -3.29 10.58 12.07
N LEU A 317 -2.42 9.80 12.70
CA LEU A 317 -2.56 9.44 14.12
C LEU A 317 -2.53 10.69 15.01
N ARG A 318 -3.53 10.88 15.86
CA ARG A 318 -3.67 12.04 16.76
C ARG A 318 -4.12 11.60 18.16
N TYR A 319 -3.70 12.37 19.16
CA TYR A 319 -4.18 12.23 20.54
C TYR A 319 -5.71 12.16 20.60
N GLY A 320 -6.23 11.26 21.43
CA GLY A 320 -7.66 11.15 21.72
C GLY A 320 -8.47 10.30 20.75
N GLN A 321 -7.92 9.89 19.61
CA GLN A 321 -8.58 8.94 18.70
C GLN A 321 -8.82 7.62 19.40
N ARG A 322 -10.04 7.07 19.30
CA ARG A 322 -10.37 5.71 19.76
C ARG A 322 -10.05 4.73 18.64
N VAL A 323 -9.17 3.79 18.91
CA VAL A 323 -8.62 2.91 17.89
C VAL A 323 -8.69 1.45 18.30
N SER A 324 -8.88 0.61 17.29
CA SER A 324 -8.72 -0.83 17.37
C SER A 324 -7.50 -1.21 16.53
N VAL A 325 -6.52 -1.85 17.17
CA VAL A 325 -5.34 -2.39 16.51
C VAL A 325 -5.64 -3.82 16.13
N ILE A 326 -5.58 -4.13 14.84
CA ILE A 326 -5.80 -5.48 14.32
C ILE A 326 -4.58 -5.97 13.56
N ALA A 327 -4.46 -7.29 13.45
CA ALA A 327 -3.56 -7.94 12.51
C ALA A 327 -4.35 -8.61 11.39
N LEU A 328 -3.82 -8.59 10.17
CA LEU A 328 -4.27 -9.40 9.03
C LEU A 328 -3.11 -10.27 8.50
N PRO A 329 -3.39 -11.46 7.93
CA PRO A 329 -2.34 -12.37 7.46
C PRO A 329 -1.56 -11.80 6.29
N ALA A 330 -0.23 -11.97 6.33
CA ALA A 330 0.66 -11.59 5.24
C ALA A 330 0.51 -12.52 4.01
N PRO A 331 0.71 -12.01 2.79
CA PRO A 331 0.92 -12.85 1.61
C PRO A 331 2.04 -13.88 1.82
N ALA A 332 1.82 -15.12 1.39
CA ALA A 332 2.75 -16.24 1.66
C ALA A 332 4.19 -16.00 1.18
N ILE A 333 4.39 -15.27 0.08
CA ILE A 333 5.73 -14.93 -0.43
C ILE A 333 6.56 -14.12 0.57
N LEU A 334 5.91 -13.28 1.39
CA LEU A 334 6.56 -12.47 2.41
C LEU A 334 7.03 -13.30 3.61
N LEU A 335 6.45 -14.48 3.80
CA LEU A 335 6.76 -15.41 4.89
C LEU A 335 7.89 -16.41 4.52
N THR A 336 8.33 -16.42 3.26
CA THR A 336 9.50 -17.21 2.86
C THR A 336 10.77 -16.70 3.54
N PRO A 337 11.82 -17.53 3.69
CA PRO A 337 13.08 -17.06 4.29
C PRO A 337 13.62 -15.79 3.63
N LYS A 338 13.61 -15.76 2.29
CA LYS A 338 14.00 -14.58 1.52
C LYS A 338 13.04 -13.41 1.71
N GLY A 339 11.72 -13.67 1.75
CA GLY A 339 10.74 -12.64 2.10
C GLY A 339 11.06 -11.96 3.43
N LEU A 340 11.33 -12.74 4.47
CA LEU A 340 11.67 -12.24 5.81
C LEU A 340 12.99 -11.45 5.86
N GLU A 341 13.97 -11.76 5.00
CA GLU A 341 15.17 -10.94 4.84
C GLU A 341 14.85 -9.52 4.33
N HIS A 342 13.82 -9.39 3.49
CA HIS A 342 13.41 -8.12 2.90
C HIS A 342 12.40 -7.34 3.76
N VAL A 343 11.45 -8.03 4.40
CA VAL A 343 10.27 -7.39 5.04
C VAL A 343 10.02 -7.78 6.49
N GLY A 344 10.84 -8.67 7.06
CA GLY A 344 10.78 -9.03 8.47
C GLY A 344 11.22 -7.89 9.40
N PRO A 345 11.02 -8.01 10.72
CA PRO A 345 11.30 -6.94 11.68
C PRO A 345 12.78 -6.48 11.65
N ARG A 346 13.72 -7.39 11.38
CA ARG A 346 15.14 -7.07 11.26
C ARG A 346 15.45 -6.17 10.05
N ALA A 347 14.68 -6.28 8.97
CA ALA A 347 14.82 -5.38 7.81
C ALA A 347 14.46 -3.93 8.15
N PHE A 348 13.63 -3.73 9.18
CA PHE A 348 13.26 -2.43 9.75
C PHE A 348 14.16 -1.99 10.91
N GLY A 349 15.23 -2.75 11.20
CA GLY A 349 16.19 -2.43 12.26
C GLY A 349 15.77 -2.87 13.67
N TYR A 350 14.74 -3.71 13.81
CA TYR A 350 14.37 -4.30 15.09
C TYR A 350 15.05 -5.66 15.28
N ASP A 351 15.79 -5.82 16.37
CA ASP A 351 16.40 -7.09 16.76
C ASP A 351 15.35 -8.06 17.35
N LEU A 352 14.45 -8.53 16.49
CA LEU A 352 13.35 -9.43 16.81
C LEU A 352 13.30 -10.55 15.77
N ASP A 353 12.93 -11.75 16.20
CA ASP A 353 12.56 -12.82 15.29
C ASP A 353 11.10 -12.66 14.85
N PHE A 354 10.83 -12.90 13.57
CA PHE A 354 9.45 -12.94 13.10
C PHE A 354 8.75 -14.18 13.66
N ARG A 355 7.56 -13.98 14.23
CA ARG A 355 6.60 -15.02 14.59
C ARG A 355 5.23 -14.52 14.17
N SER A 356 4.57 -15.23 13.25
CA SER A 356 3.26 -14.80 12.80
C SER A 356 2.26 -14.88 13.95
N VAL A 357 1.40 -13.87 14.07
CA VAL A 357 0.30 -13.93 15.03
C VAL A 357 -0.77 -14.93 14.62
N PHE A 358 -0.69 -15.50 13.41
CA PHE A 358 -1.64 -16.47 12.86
C PHE A 358 -1.18 -17.92 12.99
N GLU A 359 0.09 -18.16 13.29
CA GLU A 359 0.56 -19.49 13.65
C GLU A 359 -0.01 -19.88 15.02
N MET A 360 -0.53 -21.11 15.14
CA MET A 360 -1.08 -21.63 16.38
C MET A 360 0.01 -21.67 17.45
N THR A 361 0.04 -20.67 18.32
CA THR A 361 0.49 -20.89 19.70
C THR A 361 -0.64 -21.65 20.37
N THR A 362 -0.51 -22.98 20.44
CA THR A 362 -0.97 -23.69 21.63
C THR A 362 -0.21 -23.07 22.79
N LEU A 363 -0.78 -22.01 23.39
CA LEU A 363 -0.39 -21.62 24.73
C LEU A 363 -0.79 -22.78 25.66
N PRO A 364 0.12 -23.25 26.51
CA PRO A 364 -0.14 -24.37 27.43
C PRO A 364 -1.27 -24.06 28.42
#